data_AF-A0AAD7REH6-F1
#
_entry.id   AF-A0AAD7REH6-F1
#
_cell.length_a   1.000
_cell.length_b   1.000
_cell.length_c   1.000
_cell.angle_alpha   90.00
_cell.angle_beta   90.00
_cell.angle_gamma   90.00
#
_symmetry.space_group_name_H-M   'P 1'
#
loop_
_entity.id
_entity.type
_entity.pdbx_description
1 polymer ?
#
loop_
_entity_poly.entity_id
_entity_poly.type
_entity_poly.pdbx_seq_one_letter_code
_entity_poly.pdbx_strand_id
1 'polypeptide(L)'
;MNGDLVIIPGGMTSQLQVLDVVINKPFKYHLRKRYTEWLLAGNHALTPSGKIQKPAVRRLCEWILQAWADVSPESIVNGFKKCCISNAMDGSEDDVLWEEAEPGCPTRESE
;
A
#
# COMPACT_ATOMS: atom_id res chain seq x y z
N MET A 1 5.61 -26.81 -5.27
CA MET A 1 6.01 -25.81 -4.27
C MET A 1 5.67 -26.38 -2.91
N ASN A 2 6.65 -26.53 -2.03
CA ASN A 2 6.41 -26.74 -0.60
C ASN A 2 6.56 -25.36 0.03
N GLY A 3 5.57 -24.91 0.79
CA GLY A 3 5.58 -23.62 1.47
C GLY A 3 5.08 -23.78 2.89
N ASP A 4 5.74 -23.08 3.82
CA ASP A 4 5.35 -23.05 5.22
C ASP A 4 4.31 -21.97 5.47
N LEU A 5 3.35 -22.26 6.33
CA LEU A 5 2.31 -21.32 6.73
C LEU A 5 2.79 -20.47 7.91
N VAL A 6 2.73 -19.15 7.75
CA VAL A 6 2.96 -18.19 8.84
C VAL A 6 1.62 -17.80 9.48
N ILE A 7 1.50 -17.93 10.80
CA ILE A 7 0.32 -17.55 11.58
C ILE A 7 0.53 -16.17 12.19
N ILE A 8 -0.33 -15.21 11.85
CA ILE A 8 -0.35 -13.87 12.48
C ILE A 8 -1.40 -13.86 13.59
N PRO A 9 -1.02 -13.58 14.85
CA PRO A 9 -1.99 -13.47 15.95
C PRO A 9 -2.99 -12.33 15.73
N GLY A 10 -4.18 -12.47 16.32
CA GLY A 10 -5.18 -11.40 16.30
C GLY A 10 -4.63 -10.10 16.91
N GLY A 11 -4.90 -8.97 16.26
CA GLY A 11 -4.41 -7.65 16.69
C GLY A 11 -2.97 -7.31 16.27
N MET A 12 -2.23 -8.24 15.65
CA MET A 12 -0.84 -8.01 15.21
C MET A 12 -0.71 -7.63 13.73
N THR A 13 -1.82 -7.48 13.01
CA THR A 13 -1.84 -7.19 11.57
C THR A 13 -1.04 -5.92 11.22
N SER A 14 -1.14 -4.87 12.03
CA SER A 14 -0.41 -3.61 11.80
C SER A 14 1.09 -3.68 12.05
N GLN A 15 1.62 -4.82 12.50
CA GLN A 15 3.04 -5.03 12.83
C GLN A 15 3.64 -6.16 12.00
N LEU A 16 2.91 -7.27 11.84
CA LEU A 16 3.43 -8.50 11.26
C LEU A 16 2.92 -8.76 9.83
N GLN A 17 1.85 -8.10 9.39
CA GLN A 17 1.33 -8.28 8.04
C GLN A 17 1.93 -7.24 7.10
N VAL A 18 2.94 -7.63 6.33
CA VAL A 18 3.71 -6.76 5.41
C VAL A 18 2.82 -5.84 4.56
N LEU A 19 1.69 -6.37 4.06
CA LEU A 19 0.75 -5.62 3.26
C LEU A 19 0.19 -4.41 4.01
N ASP A 20 -0.14 -4.54 5.29
CA ASP A 20 -0.67 -3.45 6.12
C ASP A 20 0.40 -2.52 6.66
N VAL A 21 1.59 -3.05 6.95
CA VAL A 21 2.71 -2.24 7.45
C VAL A 21 3.21 -1.29 6.38
N VAL A 22 3.45 -1.77 5.15
CA VAL A 22 4.22 -0.99 4.16
C VAL A 22 3.51 -0.76 2.84
N ILE A 23 2.69 -1.68 2.35
CA ILE A 23 2.20 -1.62 0.97
C ILE A 23 0.88 -0.83 0.87
N ASN A 24 -0.06 -1.10 1.77
CA ASN A 24 -1.43 -0.59 1.67
C ASN A 24 -1.49 0.93 1.71
N LYS A 25 -0.61 1.58 2.48
CA LYS A 25 -0.58 3.03 2.62
C LYS A 25 -0.14 3.75 1.33
N PRO A 26 1.06 3.52 0.77
CA PRO A 26 1.47 4.15 -0.48
C PRO A 26 0.54 3.76 -1.64
N PHE A 27 0.15 2.49 -1.75
CA PHE A 27 -0.80 2.06 -2.79
C PHE A 27 -2.11 2.85 -2.74
N LYS A 28 -2.75 2.94 -1.55
CA LYS A 28 -3.99 3.72 -1.38
C LYS A 28 -3.77 5.20 -1.65
N TYR A 29 -2.61 5.76 -1.30
CA TYR A 29 -2.26 7.14 -1.62
C TYR A 29 -2.22 7.38 -3.13
N HIS A 30 -1.47 6.56 -3.88
CA HIS A 30 -1.32 6.68 -5.35
C HIS A 30 -2.64 6.46 -6.09
N LEU A 31 -3.48 5.54 -5.62
CA LEU A 31 -4.81 5.31 -6.19
C LEU A 31 -5.76 6.49 -5.93
N ARG A 32 -5.76 7.02 -4.70
CA ARG A 32 -6.57 8.20 -4.34
C ARG A 32 -6.15 9.44 -5.12
N LYS A 33 -4.84 9.66 -5.27
CA LYS A 33 -4.31 10.78 -6.06
C LYS A 33 -4.89 10.78 -7.47
N ARG A 34 -4.85 9.65 -8.17
CA ARG A 34 -5.41 9.49 -9.52
C ARG A 34 -6.92 9.69 -9.58
N TYR A 35 -7.63 9.13 -8.60
CA TYR A 35 -9.08 9.32 -8.50
C TYR A 35 -9.44 10.80 -8.30
N THR A 36 -8.70 11.50 -7.44
CA THR A 36 -8.91 12.94 -7.18
C THR A 36 -8.57 13.78 -8.40
N GLU A 37 -7.45 13.52 -9.09
CA GLU A 37 -7.10 14.20 -10.33
C GLU A 37 -8.18 14.01 -11.40
N TRP A 38 -8.69 12.78 -11.55
CA TRP A 38 -9.84 12.51 -12.42
C TRP A 38 -11.05 13.33 -11.98
N LEU A 39 -11.44 13.29 -10.71
CA LEU A 39 -12.60 14.02 -10.19
C LEU A 39 -12.49 15.53 -10.49
N LEU A 40 -11.32 16.13 -10.29
CA LEU A 40 -11.04 17.55 -10.50
C LEU A 40 -11.00 17.98 -11.98
N ALA A 41 -10.83 17.05 -12.92
CA ALA A 41 -10.84 17.35 -14.36
C ALA A 41 -12.20 17.92 -14.87
N GLY A 42 -13.28 17.73 -14.09
CA GLY A 42 -14.56 18.43 -14.28
C GLY A 42 -15.39 18.03 -15.51
N ASN A 43 -14.89 17.16 -16.39
CA ASN A 43 -15.52 16.76 -17.64
C ASN A 43 -16.27 15.42 -17.55
N HIS A 44 -17.02 15.21 -16.47
CA HIS A 44 -17.65 13.92 -16.17
C HIS A 44 -19.08 13.81 -16.67
N ALA A 45 -19.43 12.63 -17.16
CA ALA A 45 -20.82 12.28 -17.40
C ALA A 45 -21.60 12.27 -16.08
N LEU A 46 -22.84 12.75 -16.12
CA LEU A 46 -23.75 12.73 -14.98
C LEU A 46 -24.77 11.61 -15.11
N THR A 47 -25.20 11.05 -13.98
CA THR A 47 -26.36 10.16 -13.90
C THR A 47 -27.63 10.96 -14.18
N PRO A 48 -28.78 10.30 -14.45
CA PRO A 48 -30.07 10.99 -14.54
C PRO A 48 -30.43 11.79 -13.27
N SER A 49 -29.86 11.41 -12.12
CA SER A 49 -30.01 12.12 -10.83
C SER A 49 -28.98 13.26 -10.62
N GLY A 50 -28.19 13.60 -11.63
CA GLY A 50 -27.23 14.70 -11.57
C GLY A 50 -25.93 14.40 -10.81
N LYS A 51 -25.64 13.14 -10.47
CA LYS A 51 -24.40 12.75 -9.79
C LYS A 51 -23.31 12.42 -10.81
N ILE A 52 -22.04 12.66 -10.48
CA ILE A 52 -20.92 12.19 -11.29
C ILE A 52 -21.00 10.67 -11.44
N GLN A 53 -20.96 10.18 -12.69
CA GLN A 53 -20.92 8.75 -12.96
C GLN A 53 -19.60 8.15 -12.46
N LYS A 54 -19.66 6.90 -12.01
CA LYS A 54 -18.46 6.17 -11.60
C LYS A 54 -17.51 6.01 -12.81
N PRO A 55 -16.19 6.03 -12.58
CA PRO A 55 -15.23 5.74 -13.64
C PRO A 55 -15.46 4.33 -14.18
N ALA A 56 -15.23 4.15 -15.48
CA ALA A 56 -15.33 2.83 -16.11
C ALA A 56 -14.36 1.84 -15.44
N VAL A 57 -14.76 0.57 -15.34
CA VAL A 57 -13.93 -0.50 -14.71
C VAL A 57 -12.54 -0.55 -15.32
N ARG A 58 -12.43 -0.42 -16.65
CA ARG A 58 -11.13 -0.37 -17.35
C ARG A 58 -10.21 0.72 -16.79
N ARG A 59 -10.75 1.92 -16.58
CA ARG A 59 -9.99 3.06 -16.04
C ARG A 59 -9.57 2.83 -14.60
N LEU A 60 -10.43 2.22 -13.80
CA LEU A 60 -10.06 1.79 -12.45
C LEU A 60 -8.92 0.77 -12.45
N CYS A 61 -8.95 -0.22 -13.35
CA CYS A 61 -7.86 -1.19 -13.52
C CYS A 61 -6.54 -0.52 -13.94
N GLU A 62 -6.60 0.44 -14.86
CA GLU A 62 -5.43 1.24 -15.26
C GLU A 62 -4.82 1.98 -14.06
N TRP A 63 -5.65 2.60 -13.22
CA TRP A 63 -5.16 3.26 -12.00
C TRP A 63 -4.59 2.29 -10.97
N ILE A 64 -5.17 1.10 -10.83
CA ILE A 64 -4.63 0.06 -9.93
C ILE A 64 -3.23 -0.36 -10.39
N LEU A 65 -3.06 -0.63 -11.68
CA LEU A 65 -1.76 -1.02 -12.25
C LEU A 65 -0.71 0.08 -12.04
N GLN A 66 -1.08 1.33 -12.31
CA GLN A 66 -0.18 2.47 -12.13
C GLN A 66 0.12 2.75 -10.64
N ALA A 67 -0.88 2.67 -9.77
CA ALA A 67 -0.67 2.86 -8.33
C ALA A 67 0.20 1.76 -7.73
N TRP A 68 0.13 0.54 -8.27
CA TRP A 68 1.04 -0.55 -7.89
C TRP A 68 2.47 -0.29 -8.37
N ALA A 69 2.64 0.17 -9.63
CA ALA A 69 3.95 0.48 -10.19
C ALA A 69 4.66 1.65 -9.46
N ASP A 70 3.90 2.55 -8.84
CA ASP A 70 4.44 3.65 -8.02
C ASP A 70 4.94 3.19 -6.63
N VAL A 71 4.58 1.98 -6.17
CA VAL A 71 5.09 1.44 -4.90
C VAL A 71 6.53 0.98 -5.13
N SER A 72 7.49 1.56 -4.40
CA SER A 72 8.89 1.23 -4.63
C SER A 72 9.23 -0.19 -4.18
N PRO A 73 9.95 -0.99 -5.01
CA PRO A 73 10.41 -2.31 -4.62
C PRO A 73 11.25 -2.30 -3.34
N GLU A 74 12.04 -1.26 -3.12
CA GLU A 74 12.84 -1.07 -1.91
C GLU A 74 11.95 -0.96 -0.67
N SER A 75 10.83 -0.22 -0.75
CA SER A 75 9.86 -0.15 0.35
C SER A 75 9.27 -1.54 0.64
N ILE A 76 8.95 -2.32 -0.39
CA ILE A 76 8.41 -3.68 -0.21
C ILE A 76 9.44 -4.54 0.53
N VAL A 77 10.69 -4.58 0.08
CA VAL A 77 11.78 -5.34 0.73
C VAL A 77 11.96 -4.91 2.17
N ASN A 78 12.02 -3.60 2.44
CA ASN A 78 12.14 -3.07 3.80
C ASN A 78 10.93 -3.43 4.68
N GLY A 79 9.74 -3.52 4.09
CA GLY A 79 8.54 -3.96 4.81
C GLY A 79 8.58 -5.42 5.24
N PHE A 80 9.14 -6.31 4.41
CA PHE A 80 9.37 -7.69 4.80
C PHE A 80 10.34 -7.77 5.99
N LYS A 81 11.46 -7.02 5.93
CA LYS A 81 12.43 -6.95 7.04
C LYS A 81 11.82 -6.41 8.33
N LYS A 82 11.03 -5.33 8.26
CA LYS A 82 10.29 -4.78 9.43
C LYS A 82 9.29 -5.76 10.04
N CYS A 83 8.78 -6.71 9.26
CA CYS A 83 7.93 -7.78 9.76
C CYS A 83 8.72 -9.03 10.23
N CYS A 84 10.04 -8.90 10.41
CA CYS A 84 10.96 -9.99 10.78
C CYS A 84 10.96 -11.15 9.76
N ILE A 85 10.72 -10.83 8.48
CA ILE A 85 10.79 -11.77 7.37
C ILE A 85 12.04 -11.42 6.55
N SER A 86 13.17 -12.00 6.92
CA SER A 86 14.45 -11.84 6.23
C SER A 86 14.99 -13.17 5.71
N ASN A 87 15.87 -13.10 4.71
CA ASN A 87 16.68 -14.23 4.25
C ASN A 87 17.99 -14.39 5.04
N ALA A 88 18.34 -13.41 5.88
CA ALA A 88 19.55 -13.43 6.70
C ALA A 88 19.36 -14.40 7.87
N MET A 89 20.02 -15.56 7.79
CA MET A 89 19.91 -16.62 8.81
C MET A 89 20.74 -16.33 10.07
N ASP A 90 21.60 -15.32 10.03
CA ASP A 90 22.47 -14.89 11.13
C ASP A 90 21.81 -13.84 12.05
N GLY A 91 20.57 -13.44 11.75
CA GLY A 91 19.80 -12.49 12.55
C GLY A 91 20.26 -11.03 12.40
N SER A 92 21.13 -10.72 11.42
CA SER A 92 21.66 -9.36 11.26
C SER A 92 20.61 -8.31 10.87
N GLU A 93 19.41 -8.76 10.47
CA GLU A 93 18.30 -7.90 10.02
C GLU A 93 17.09 -7.91 10.96
N ASP A 94 17.20 -8.54 12.13
CA ASP A 94 16.07 -8.69 13.07
C ASP A 94 15.78 -7.39 13.86
N ASP A 95 16.76 -6.51 14.01
CA ASP A 95 16.64 -5.23 14.73
C ASP A 95 15.88 -4.14 13.94
N VAL A 96 15.60 -4.39 12.65
CA VAL A 96 14.95 -3.43 11.73
C VAL A 96 13.52 -3.06 12.17
N LEU A 97 12.90 -3.87 13.03
CA LEU A 97 11.57 -3.62 13.61
C LEU A 97 11.46 -2.23 14.27
N TRP A 98 12.54 -1.74 14.88
CA TRP A 98 12.54 -0.49 15.66
C TRP A 98 12.98 0.75 14.87
N GLU A 99 13.38 0.58 13.61
CA GLU A 99 13.81 1.70 12.78
C GLU A 99 12.60 2.48 12.23
N GLU A 100 12.65 3.81 12.29
CA GLU A 100 11.60 4.65 11.69
C GLU A 100 11.58 4.49 10.16
N ALA A 101 10.43 4.74 9.53
CA ALA A 101 10.34 4.72 8.08
C ALA A 101 11.02 5.97 7.50
N GLU A 102 11.88 5.80 6.49
CA GLU A 102 12.54 6.88 5.76
C GLU A 102 11.57 8.04 5.38
N PRO A 103 12.02 9.30 5.47
CA PRO A 103 11.20 10.49 5.22
C PRO A 103 10.79 10.56 3.75
N GLY A 104 9.61 10.04 3.44
CA GLY A 104 9.05 9.99 2.09
C GLY A 104 7.75 9.19 2.01
N CYS A 105 7.54 8.24 2.94
CA CYS A 105 6.24 7.63 3.13
C CYS A 105 5.37 8.58 3.98
N PRO A 106 4.18 9.05 3.53
CA PRO A 106 3.36 9.96 4.30
C PRO A 106 3.04 9.28 5.63
N THR A 107 3.59 9.73 6.75
CA THR A 107 3.18 9.27 8.09
C THR A 107 1.74 9.70 8.32
N ARG A 108 0.97 8.85 9.00
CA ARG A 108 -0.33 9.29 9.49
C ARG A 108 0.06 10.15 10.67
N GLU A 109 -0.19 11.45 10.60
CA GLU A 109 -0.40 12.18 11.85
C GLU A 109 -1.53 11.44 12.56
N SER A 110 -1.19 10.92 13.74
CA SER A 110 -2.10 10.26 14.66
C SER A 110 -3.13 11.27 15.14
N GLU A 111 -4.41 10.98 14.89
CA GLU A 111 -5.50 11.38 15.79
C GLU A 111 -5.61 10.36 16.92
#